data_AF-A0A7S0QAK5-F1
#
_entry.id   AF-A0A7S0QAK5-F1
#
_cell.length_a   1.000
_cell.length_b   1.000
_cell.length_c   1.000
_cell.angle_alpha   90.00
_cell.angle_beta   90.00
_cell.angle_gamma   90.00
#
_symmetry.space_group_name_H-M   'P 1'
#
loop_
_entity.id
_entity.type
_entity.pdbx_description
1 polymer ?
#
loop_
_entity_poly.entity_id
_entity_poly.type
_entity_poly.pdbx_seq_one_letter_code
_entity_poly.pdbx_strand_id
1 'polypeptide(L)'
;DQIRRDFAEYEVLPPDCKFDEYVTVVNDPYEAAKGAHAIAVMTEWDEFVDYDYERIYKGMMKPSFLFDGRNILDVNKMAKIGFRTYSIGRPFDNHIKMDT
;
A
#
# COMPACT_ATOMS: atom_id res chain seq x y z
N ASP A 1 -9.76 -11.88 10.72
CA ASP A 1 -10.65 -12.92 10.15
C ASP A 1 -11.19 -12.67 8.75
N GLN A 2 -11.55 -11.44 8.37
CA GLN A 2 -12.07 -11.17 7.01
C GLN A 2 -11.02 -11.47 5.93
N ILE A 3 -9.81 -10.92 6.06
CA ILE A 3 -8.71 -11.14 5.08
C ILE A 3 -8.47 -12.64 4.82
N ARG A 4 -8.33 -13.45 5.88
CA ARG A 4 -8.10 -14.90 5.72
C ARG A 4 -9.27 -15.61 5.02
N ARG A 5 -10.51 -15.17 5.29
CA ARG A 5 -11.70 -15.69 4.61
C ARG A 5 -11.72 -15.30 3.14
N ASP A 6 -11.45 -14.03 2.83
CA ASP A 6 -11.38 -13.54 1.45
C ASP A 6 -10.35 -14.34 0.63
N PHE A 7 -9.21 -14.70 1.20
CA PHE A 7 -8.21 -15.52 0.52
C PHE A 7 -8.62 -17.01 0.39
N ALA A 8 -9.39 -17.55 1.33
CA ALA A 8 -9.79 -18.95 1.34
C ALA A 8 -11.04 -19.22 0.46
N GLU A 9 -11.96 -18.26 0.37
CA GLU A 9 -13.25 -18.42 -0.30
C GLU A 9 -13.14 -18.58 -1.82
N TYR A 10 -12.10 -18.02 -2.43
CA TYR A 10 -11.93 -18.03 -3.88
C TYR A 10 -11.08 -19.20 -4.42
N GLU A 11 -10.70 -20.18 -3.60
CA GLU A 11 -9.76 -21.27 -3.97
C GLU A 11 -8.48 -20.77 -4.68
N VAL A 12 -8.12 -19.50 -4.48
CA VAL A 12 -6.98 -18.85 -5.19
C VAL A 12 -5.66 -19.43 -4.71
N LEU A 13 -5.65 -19.93 -3.49
CA LEU A 13 -4.47 -20.46 -2.85
C LEU A 13 -4.35 -21.95 -3.18
N PRO A 14 -3.16 -22.42 -3.60
CA PRO A 14 -2.88 -23.85 -3.74
C PRO A 14 -3.28 -24.63 -2.47
N PRO A 15 -3.67 -25.91 -2.59
CA PRO A 15 -4.07 -26.74 -1.43
C PRO A 15 -3.00 -26.82 -0.33
N ASP A 16 -1.73 -26.63 -0.68
CA ASP A 16 -0.55 -26.63 0.19
C ASP A 16 -0.02 -25.22 0.52
N CYS A 17 -0.79 -24.17 0.21
CA CYS A 17 -0.40 -22.80 0.45
C CYS A 17 -0.17 -22.55 1.96
N LYS A 18 1.05 -22.14 2.29
CA LYS A 18 1.42 -21.68 3.62
C LYS A 18 1.06 -20.20 3.79
N PHE A 19 -0.23 -19.90 3.89
CA PHE A 19 -0.75 -18.52 4.00
C PHE A 19 0.01 -17.69 5.04
N ASP A 20 0.20 -18.22 6.25
CA ASP A 20 0.84 -17.52 7.35
C ASP A 20 2.37 -17.30 7.14
N GLU A 21 2.98 -17.98 6.16
CA GLU A 21 4.39 -17.73 5.75
C GLU A 21 4.51 -16.51 4.83
N TYR A 22 3.46 -16.20 4.07
CA TYR A 22 3.49 -15.13 3.05
C TYR A 22 2.65 -13.90 3.43
N VAL A 23 1.66 -14.08 4.31
CA VAL A 23 0.70 -13.04 4.69
C VAL A 23 0.75 -12.85 6.20
N THR A 24 1.19 -11.67 6.61
CA THR A 24 1.05 -11.20 7.99
C THR A 24 -0.11 -10.21 8.05
N VAL A 25 -1.08 -10.46 8.94
CA VAL A 25 -2.22 -9.57 9.15
C VAL A 25 -2.03 -8.83 10.46
N VAL A 26 -2.14 -7.50 10.42
CA VAL A 26 -2.04 -6.62 11.58
C VAL A 26 -3.25 -5.70 11.63
N ASN A 27 -3.54 -5.13 12.80
CA ASN A 27 -4.66 -4.20 13.00
C ASN A 27 -4.23 -2.72 12.94
N ASP A 28 -2.93 -2.45 12.83
CA ASP A 28 -2.37 -1.10 12.74
C ASP A 28 -1.75 -0.87 11.34
N PRO A 29 -2.24 0.11 10.55
CA PRO A 29 -1.66 0.45 9.25
C PRO A 29 -0.20 0.91 9.34
N TYR A 30 0.21 1.52 10.45
CA TYR A 30 1.59 1.96 10.65
C TYR A 30 2.53 0.78 10.85
N GLU A 31 2.05 -0.30 11.47
CA GLU A 31 2.77 -1.57 11.58
C GLU A 31 2.86 -2.25 10.21
N ALA A 32 1.74 -2.29 9.47
CA ALA A 32 1.67 -2.92 8.15
C ALA A 32 2.69 -2.32 7.16
N ALA A 33 2.90 -1.00 7.23
CA ALA A 33 3.84 -0.29 6.37
C ALA A 33 5.29 -0.33 6.85
N LYS A 34 5.56 -0.70 8.11
CA LYS A 34 6.90 -0.61 8.69
C LYS A 34 7.87 -1.56 7.99
N GLY A 35 8.95 -1.02 7.44
CA GLY A 35 9.94 -1.78 6.68
C GLY A 35 9.45 -2.23 5.29
N ALA A 36 8.24 -1.87 4.88
CA ALA A 36 7.74 -2.20 3.55
C ALA A 36 8.39 -1.31 2.49
N HIS A 37 8.57 -1.86 1.28
CA HIS A 37 9.01 -1.11 0.10
C HIS A 37 7.83 -0.47 -0.64
N ALA A 38 6.64 -1.07 -0.53
CA ALA A 38 5.46 -0.64 -1.25
C ALA A 38 4.20 -0.77 -0.40
N ILE A 39 3.23 0.09 -0.66
CA ILE A 39 1.85 -0.01 -0.17
C ILE A 39 0.92 -0.13 -1.37
N ALA A 40 -0.08 -1.00 -1.26
CA ALA A 40 -1.18 -1.10 -2.22
C ALA A 40 -2.50 -0.86 -1.50
N VAL A 41 -3.25 0.16 -1.92
CA VAL A 41 -4.60 0.45 -1.43
C VAL A 41 -5.61 -0.28 -2.32
N MET A 42 -6.29 -1.26 -1.74
CA MET A 42 -7.14 -2.21 -2.47
C MET A 42 -8.64 -2.04 -2.21
N THR A 43 -9.01 -1.23 -1.21
CA THR A 43 -10.40 -0.93 -0.87
C THR A 43 -10.59 0.56 -0.58
N GLU A 44 -11.80 1.08 -0.75
CA GLU A 44 -12.15 2.50 -0.73
C GLU A 44 -12.61 3.01 0.64
N TRP A 45 -11.96 2.56 1.71
CA TRP A 45 -12.33 2.92 3.07
C TRP A 45 -11.83 4.34 3.40
N ASP A 46 -12.69 5.14 4.02
CA ASP A 46 -12.40 6.54 4.36
C ASP A 46 -11.14 6.66 5.23
N GLU A 47 -10.88 5.68 6.10
CA GLU A 47 -9.69 5.65 6.95
C GLU A 47 -8.38 5.74 6.16
N PHE A 48 -8.34 5.22 4.92
CA PHE A 48 -7.15 5.34 4.08
C PHE A 48 -6.89 6.77 3.62
N VAL A 49 -7.90 7.63 3.52
CA VAL A 49 -7.71 9.04 3.16
C VAL A 49 -7.06 9.81 4.31
N ASP A 50 -7.40 9.44 5.55
CA ASP A 50 -7.13 10.23 6.74
C ASP A 50 -5.84 9.86 7.49
N TYR A 51 -5.15 8.78 7.10
CA TYR A 51 -3.93 8.37 7.78
C TYR A 51 -2.77 9.38 7.68
N ASP A 52 -1.89 9.36 8.69
CA ASP A 52 -0.65 10.13 8.68
C ASP A 52 0.38 9.48 7.75
N TYR A 53 0.29 9.83 6.47
CA TYR A 53 1.19 9.32 5.44
C TYR A 53 2.64 9.77 5.61
N GLU A 54 2.93 10.86 6.34
CA GLU A 54 4.31 11.22 6.66
C GLU A 54 4.91 10.23 7.67
N ARG A 55 4.14 9.84 8.68
CA ARG A 55 4.53 8.80 9.63
C ARG A 55 4.72 7.46 8.93
N ILE A 56 3.78 7.07 8.06
CA ILE A 56 3.90 5.86 7.25
C ILE A 56 5.17 5.90 6.41
N TYR A 57 5.39 6.99 5.66
CA TYR A 57 6.57 7.16 4.83
C TYR A 57 7.86 7.01 5.64
N LYS A 58 7.96 7.66 6.81
CA LYS A 58 9.16 7.56 7.68
C LYS A 58 9.47 6.12 8.11
N GLY A 59 8.45 5.28 8.27
CA GLY A 59 8.61 3.87 8.65
C GLY A 59 8.96 2.91 7.50
N MET A 60 8.87 3.36 6.25
CA MET A 60 9.08 2.52 5.06
C MET A 60 10.52 2.54 4.53
N MET A 61 10.88 1.48 3.80
CA MET A 61 12.12 1.37 3.04
C MET A 61 12.11 2.32 1.82
N LYS A 62 13.29 2.82 1.42
CA LYS A 62 13.45 3.73 0.27
C LYS A 62 14.06 3.02 -0.95
N PRO A 63 13.58 3.30 -2.18
CA PRO A 63 12.43 4.17 -2.50
C PRO A 63 11.10 3.55 -2.02
N SER A 64 10.17 4.38 -1.53
CA SER A 64 8.84 3.92 -1.08
C SER A 64 7.81 4.13 -2.18
N PHE A 65 7.11 3.05 -2.55
CA PHE A 65 6.08 3.05 -3.59
C PHE A 65 4.68 3.06 -2.98
N LEU A 66 3.76 3.77 -3.63
CA LEU A 66 2.35 3.83 -3.25
C LEU A 66 1.49 3.54 -4.48
N PHE A 67 0.75 2.44 -4.45
CA PHE A 67 -0.19 2.06 -5.50
C PHE A 67 -1.61 2.28 -4.99
N ASP A 68 -2.28 3.30 -5.51
CA ASP A 68 -3.67 3.59 -5.22
C ASP A 68 -4.57 2.96 -6.29
N GLY A 69 -5.04 1.73 -5.99
CA GLY A 69 -5.94 0.98 -6.85
C GLY A 69 -7.39 1.47 -6.82
N ARG A 70 -7.73 2.42 -5.94
CA ARG A 70 -9.10 2.93 -5.77
C ARG A 70 -9.25 4.41 -6.09
N ASN A 71 -8.13 5.09 -6.39
CA ASN A 71 -8.07 6.51 -6.74
C ASN A 71 -8.70 7.42 -5.66
N ILE A 72 -8.42 7.11 -4.39
CA ILE A 72 -8.93 7.83 -3.21
C ILE A 72 -7.89 8.77 -2.58
N LEU A 73 -6.61 8.64 -2.92
CA LEU A 73 -5.53 9.44 -2.33
C LEU A 73 -5.18 10.64 -3.20
N ASP A 74 -4.81 11.75 -2.55
CA ASP A 74 -4.22 12.90 -3.24
C ASP A 74 -2.78 12.58 -3.67
N VAL A 75 -2.62 12.19 -4.93
CA VAL A 75 -1.33 11.86 -5.55
C VAL A 75 -0.29 12.97 -5.40
N ASN A 76 -0.70 14.24 -5.48
CA ASN A 76 0.23 15.36 -5.33
C ASN A 76 0.73 15.48 -3.89
N LYS A 77 -0.16 15.27 -2.92
CA LYS A 77 0.21 15.21 -1.50
C LYS A 77 1.17 14.06 -1.25
N MET A 78 0.90 12.87 -1.79
CA MET A 78 1.76 11.68 -1.63
C MET A 78 3.13 11.87 -2.27
N ALA A 79 3.18 12.46 -3.47
CA ALA A 79 4.43 12.80 -4.14
C ALA A 79 5.27 13.81 -3.35
N LYS A 80 4.64 14.84 -2.77
CA LYS A 80 5.31 15.83 -1.90
C LYS A 80 5.93 15.21 -0.64
N ILE A 81 5.31 14.17 -0.08
CA ILE A 81 5.87 13.42 1.06
C ILE A 81 7.11 12.60 0.62
N GLY A 82 7.15 12.19 -0.66
CA GLY A 82 8.27 11.46 -1.26
C GLY A 82 7.91 10.08 -1.81
N PHE A 83 6.62 9.72 -1.82
CA PHE A 83 6.19 8.45 -2.41
C PHE A 83 6.31 8.45 -3.93
N ARG A 84 6.78 7.34 -4.49
CA ARG A 84 6.59 7.02 -5.91
C ARG A 84 5.16 6.52 -6.11
N THR A 85 4.27 7.44 -6.48
CA THR A 85 2.83 7.19 -6.47
C THR A 85 2.30 6.78 -7.84
N TYR A 86 1.49 5.73 -7.88
CA TYR A 86 0.77 5.23 -9.05
C TYR A 86 -0.71 5.16 -8.69
N SER A 87 -1.57 5.71 -9.54
CA SER A 87 -3.01 5.72 -9.29
C SER A 87 -3.77 5.45 -10.59
N ILE A 88 -4.87 4.71 -10.50
CA ILE A 88 -5.64 4.32 -11.69
C ILE A 88 -6.16 5.56 -12.41
N GLY A 89 -6.02 5.57 -13.74
CA GLY A 89 -6.53 6.63 -14.59
C GLY A 89 -5.79 7.97 -14.48
N ARG A 90 -4.64 8.00 -13.79
CA ARG A 90 -3.80 9.20 -13.69
C ARG A 90 -2.46 8.98 -14.40
N PRO A 91 -1.97 9.99 -15.15
CA PRO A 91 -0.62 9.92 -15.69
C PRO A 91 0.39 9.83 -14.54
N PHE A 92 1.44 9.03 -14.73
CA PHE A 92 2.55 9.00 -13.79
C PHE A 92 3.23 10.38 -13.82
N ASP A 93 3.30 11.03 -12.67
CA ASP A 93 3.97 12.32 -12.59
C ASP A 93 5.50 12.09 -12.62
N ASN A 94 6.13 12.47 -13.74
CA ASN A 94 7.55 12.29 -14.01
C ASN A 94 8.45 13.22 -13.16
N HIS A 95 7.89 13.99 -12.22
CA HIS A 95 8.63 14.92 -11.36
C HIS A 95 9.53 14.25 -10.31
N ILE A 96 9.57 12.93 -10.23
CA ILE A 96 10.56 12.20 -9.44
C ILE A 96 11.90 12.31 -10.16
N LYS A 97 12.68 13.34 -9.81
CA LYS A 97 14.10 13.37 -10.11
C LYS A 97 14.71 12.11 -9.50
N MET A 98 15.11 11.16 -10.35
CA MET A 98 16.01 10.11 -9.94
C MET A 98 17.31 10.83 -9.61
N ASP A 99 17.59 10.99 -8.32
CA ASP A 99 18.95 11.35 -7.89
C ASP A 99 19.84 10.16 -8.27
N THR A 100 20.40 10.23 -9.47
CA THR A 100 21.60 9.50 -9.90
C THR A 100 22.81 9.98 -9.12
#